data_AF-A0A2D4FTP1-F1
#
_entry.id   AF-A0A2D4FTP1-F1
#
_cell.length_a   1.000
_cell.length_b   1.000
_cell.length_c   1.000
_cell.angle_alpha   90.00
_cell.angle_beta   90.00
_cell.angle_gamma   90.00
#
_symmetry.space_group_name_H-M   'P 1'
#
loop_
_entity.id
_entity.type
_entity.pdbx_description
1 polymer ?
#
loop_
_entity_poly.entity_id
_entity_poly.type
_entity_poly.pdbx_seq_one_letter_code
_entity_poly.pdbx_strand_id
1 'polypeptide(L)'
;SPRDEWVFADMDLLHQVVAPGVRMSLKLHQDHFTSPDEYDDLAVLYDAIQSNKEKMVISHEGDPAWRSAILTNTPALLALRHVMDDASDEYKIIMLNKRYLGFRVIKVNRECVRGLWAGQQQELVFLRNRNPERGSIQNAKQALRNMINSSCDQPIGYPIYVSPLTTSYAGSHPQLRSLWGGPVSLHNISAWFIRSWER
;
A
#
# COMPACT_ATOMS: atom_id res chain seq x y z
N SER A 1 -15.17 33.30 14.96
CA SER A 1 -14.76 34.37 15.88
C SER A 1 -14.00 35.41 15.07
N PRO A 2 -14.20 36.73 15.23
CA PRO A 2 -13.47 37.76 14.47
C PRO A 2 -11.94 37.74 14.71
N ARG A 3 -11.45 36.90 15.64
CA ARG A 3 -10.02 36.70 15.90
C ARG A 3 -9.27 35.89 14.83
N ASP A 4 -9.97 35.10 14.01
CA ASP A 4 -9.32 34.19 13.04
C ASP A 4 -9.40 34.72 11.59
N GLU A 5 -9.95 35.91 11.38
CA GLU A 5 -10.14 36.48 10.04
C GLU A 5 -8.82 36.82 9.32
N TRP A 6 -7.73 37.01 10.08
CA TRP A 6 -6.40 37.22 9.51
C TRP A 6 -5.96 36.08 8.58
N VAL A 7 -6.44 34.86 8.82
CA VAL A 7 -6.13 33.68 8.02
C VAL A 7 -6.68 33.81 6.60
N PHE A 8 -7.82 34.49 6.44
CA PHE A 8 -8.44 34.73 5.14
C PHE A 8 -7.88 35.97 4.45
N ALA A 9 -7.13 36.82 5.16
CA ALA A 9 -6.47 37.99 4.58
C ALA A 9 -5.23 37.61 3.74
N ASP A 10 -4.57 36.51 4.08
CA ASP A 10 -3.41 35.99 3.34
C ASP A 10 -3.45 34.45 3.27
N MET A 11 -4.08 33.97 2.20
CA MET A 11 -4.17 32.52 1.92
C MET A 11 -2.81 31.93 1.52
N ASP A 12 -1.87 32.72 1.00
CA ASP A 12 -0.54 32.24 0.64
C ASP A 12 0.27 31.93 1.89
N LEU A 13 0.23 32.81 2.89
CA LEU A 13 0.82 32.57 4.21
C LEU A 13 0.23 31.30 4.86
N LEU A 14 -1.09 31.13 4.78
CA LEU A 14 -1.75 29.95 5.31
C LEU A 14 -1.24 28.66 4.65
N HIS A 15 -1.20 28.62 3.31
CA HIS A 15 -0.85 27.42 2.56
C HIS A 15 0.64 27.10 2.57
N GLN A 16 1.51 28.12 2.58
CA GLN A 16 2.96 27.93 2.46
C GLN A 16 3.67 27.84 3.81
N VAL A 17 3.14 28.46 4.87
CA VAL A 17 3.82 28.55 6.16
C VAL A 17 3.00 27.88 7.26
N VAL A 18 1.77 28.32 7.48
CA VAL A 18 0.98 27.90 8.65
C VAL A 18 0.58 26.42 8.54
N ALA A 19 -0.04 26.01 7.44
CA ALA A 19 -0.51 24.64 7.27
C ALA A 19 0.64 23.61 7.27
N PRO A 20 1.76 23.82 6.55
CA PRO A 20 2.93 22.94 6.65
C PRO A 20 3.55 22.95 8.06
N GLY A 21 3.60 24.10 8.73
CA GLY A 21 4.11 24.24 10.10
C GLY A 21 3.30 23.44 11.11
N VAL A 22 1.97 23.56 11.09
CA VAL A 22 1.06 22.78 11.95
C VAL A 22 1.18 21.29 11.68
N ARG A 23 1.25 20.89 10.42
CA ARG A 23 1.45 19.49 10.00
C ARG A 23 2.77 18.93 10.53
N MET A 24 3.87 19.67 10.40
CA MET A 24 5.17 19.26 10.91
C MET A 24 5.19 19.21 12.44
N SER A 25 4.58 20.19 13.10
CA SER A 25 4.44 20.22 14.57
C SER A 25 3.72 18.97 15.08
N LEU A 26 2.65 18.51 14.41
CA LEU A 26 1.98 17.26 14.75
C LEU A 26 2.95 16.06 14.70
N LYS A 27 3.78 15.98 13.65
CA LYS A 27 4.75 14.90 13.49
C LYS A 27 5.83 14.94 14.58
N LEU A 28 6.40 16.11 14.84
CA LEU A 28 7.42 16.30 15.87
C LEU A 28 6.87 16.01 17.27
N HIS A 29 5.64 16.44 17.55
CA HIS A 29 4.99 16.14 18.83
C HIS A 29 4.80 14.62 19.03
N GLN A 30 4.43 13.91 17.95
CA GLN A 30 4.35 12.45 17.98
C GLN A 30 5.71 11.79 18.28
N ASP A 31 6.80 12.28 17.67
CA ASP A 31 8.15 11.76 17.93
C ASP A 31 8.61 12.07 19.35
N HIS A 32 8.37 13.30 19.81
CA HIS A 32 8.69 13.76 21.16
C HIS A 32 8.01 12.91 22.24
N PHE A 33 6.82 12.36 21.98
CA PHE A 33 6.18 11.42 22.89
C PHE A 33 7.00 10.13 23.09
N THR A 34 7.75 9.72 22.07
CA THR A 34 8.60 8.52 22.10
C THR A 34 9.99 8.83 22.68
N SER A 35 10.51 10.03 22.40
CA SER A 35 11.83 10.51 22.82
C SER A 35 11.78 12.00 23.22
N PRO A 36 11.43 12.32 24.48
CA PRO A 36 11.21 13.70 24.91
C PRO A 36 12.46 14.59 24.77
N ASP A 37 13.63 14.07 25.14
CA ASP A 37 14.85 14.87 25.25
C ASP A 37 15.57 15.09 23.90
N GLU A 38 15.08 14.49 22.80
CA GLU A 38 15.77 14.49 21.50
C GLU A 38 15.78 15.87 20.82
N TYR A 39 14.78 16.71 21.11
CA TYR A 39 14.59 18.00 20.45
C TYR A 39 15.03 19.21 21.28
N ASP A 40 15.67 18.99 22.42
CA ASP A 40 16.28 20.06 23.21
C ASP A 40 17.50 20.68 22.50
N ASP A 41 18.18 19.88 21.65
CA ASP A 41 19.20 20.39 20.73
C ASP A 41 18.57 20.93 19.44
N LEU A 42 18.75 22.24 19.21
CA LEU A 42 18.24 22.95 18.03
C LEU A 42 18.78 22.38 16.71
N ALA A 43 20.00 21.84 16.69
CA ALA A 43 20.55 21.24 15.49
C ALA A 43 19.80 19.94 15.13
N VAL A 44 19.52 19.10 16.12
CA VAL A 44 18.77 17.85 15.96
C VAL A 44 17.33 18.13 15.52
N LEU A 45 16.68 19.13 16.13
CA LEU A 45 15.34 19.55 15.74
C LEU A 45 15.29 20.02 14.28
N TYR A 46 16.26 20.84 13.85
CA TYR A 46 16.34 21.31 12.47
C TYR A 46 16.54 20.16 11.49
N ASP A 47 17.45 19.24 11.79
CA ASP A 47 17.71 18.06 10.97
C ASP A 47 16.48 17.15 10.87
N ALA A 48 15.73 16.98 11.97
CA ALA A 48 14.48 16.23 11.99
C ALA A 48 13.40 16.87 11.10
N ILE A 49 13.22 18.20 11.17
CA ILE A 49 12.30 18.95 10.30
C ILE A 49 12.67 18.75 8.83
N GLN A 50 13.94 18.93 8.50
CA GLN A 50 14.41 18.82 7.11
C GLN A 50 14.24 17.40 6.58
N SER A 51 14.65 16.38 7.34
CA SER A 51 14.50 14.98 6.97
C SER A 51 13.03 14.58 6.79
N ASN A 52 12.14 15.01 7.69
CA ASN A 52 10.72 14.72 7.60
C ASN A 52 10.07 15.41 6.40
N LYS A 53 10.47 16.65 6.09
CA LYS A 53 9.98 17.39 4.92
C LYS A 53 10.32 16.69 3.60
N GLU A 54 11.48 16.07 3.50
CA GLU A 54 11.93 15.36 2.29
C GLU A 54 11.32 13.96 2.16
N LYS A 55 11.14 13.24 3.27
CA LYS A 55 10.74 11.83 3.27
C LYS A 55 9.24 11.60 3.45
N MET A 56 8.52 12.58 3.96
CA MET A 56 7.13 12.38 4.39
C MET A 56 6.19 13.43 3.81
N VAL A 57 5.00 12.97 3.42
CA VAL A 57 3.89 13.86 3.10
C VAL A 57 2.84 13.76 4.20
N ILE A 58 2.52 14.90 4.80
CA ILE A 58 1.50 15.03 5.83
C ILE A 58 0.27 15.70 5.21
N SER A 59 -0.82 14.96 5.05
CA SER A 59 -2.06 15.46 4.44
C SER A 59 -3.26 14.61 4.83
N HIS A 60 -4.46 15.11 4.58
CA HIS A 60 -5.68 14.32 4.76
C HIS A 60 -5.78 13.24 3.67
N GLU A 61 -6.38 12.10 3.97
CA GLU A 61 -6.44 10.96 3.03
C GLU A 61 -7.24 11.24 1.75
N GLY A 62 -8.18 12.19 1.82
CA GLY A 62 -8.94 12.69 0.68
C GLY A 62 -8.24 13.80 -0.13
N ASP A 63 -7.07 14.29 0.32
CA ASP A 63 -6.31 15.32 -0.37
C ASP A 63 -5.65 14.74 -1.64
N PRO A 64 -5.73 15.41 -2.81
CA PRO A 64 -4.98 15.01 -4.00
C PRO A 64 -3.48 14.80 -3.75
N ALA A 65 -2.90 15.57 -2.82
CA ALA A 65 -1.50 15.42 -2.40
C ALA A 65 -1.22 14.02 -1.86
N TRP A 66 -2.13 13.44 -1.08
CA TRP A 66 -2.01 12.08 -0.55
C TRP A 66 -1.92 11.04 -1.66
N ARG A 67 -2.87 11.09 -2.60
CA ARG A 67 -2.89 10.18 -3.76
C ARG A 67 -1.64 10.35 -4.62
N SER A 68 -1.23 11.59 -4.86
CA SER A 68 -0.01 11.87 -5.63
C SER A 68 1.22 11.24 -4.96
N ALA A 69 1.33 11.35 -3.64
CA ALA A 69 2.45 10.83 -2.86
C ALA A 69 2.51 9.29 -2.85
N ILE A 70 1.35 8.62 -2.87
CA ILE A 70 1.28 7.16 -3.07
C ILE A 70 1.85 6.78 -4.44
N LEU A 71 1.41 7.47 -5.51
CA LEU A 71 1.83 7.17 -6.87
C LEU A 71 3.32 7.49 -7.12
N THR A 72 3.86 8.53 -6.47
CA THR A 72 5.29 8.87 -6.51
C THR A 72 6.13 7.99 -5.59
N ASN A 73 5.54 6.99 -4.92
CA ASN A 73 6.22 6.07 -4.02
C ASN A 73 6.98 6.76 -2.87
N THR A 74 6.39 7.83 -2.32
CA THR A 74 6.93 8.55 -1.16
C THR A 74 7.18 7.58 0.00
N PRO A 75 8.30 7.70 0.74
CA PRO A 75 8.67 6.71 1.73
C PRO A 75 7.71 6.64 2.92
N ALA A 76 7.15 7.77 3.35
CA ALA A 76 6.19 7.81 4.44
C ALA A 76 5.02 8.77 4.16
N LEU A 77 3.86 8.45 4.72
CA LEU A 77 2.65 9.27 4.68
C LEU A 77 2.07 9.37 6.09
N LEU A 78 1.61 10.55 6.49
CA LEU A 78 0.93 10.75 7.78
C LEU A 78 -0.37 11.51 7.58
N ALA A 79 -1.46 10.97 8.12
CA ALA A 79 -2.76 11.60 8.15
C ALA A 79 -3.30 11.66 9.58
N LEU A 80 -3.97 12.76 9.91
CA LEU A 80 -4.83 12.85 11.08
C LEU A 80 -6.26 12.57 10.63
N ARG A 81 -6.84 11.47 11.11
CA ARG A 81 -8.21 11.06 10.77
C ARG A 81 -9.14 11.36 11.93
N HIS A 82 -10.22 12.06 11.63
CA HIS A 82 -11.35 12.21 12.53
C HIS A 82 -12.27 11.00 12.39
N VAL A 83 -12.58 10.34 13.51
CA VAL A 83 -13.56 9.24 13.56
C VAL A 83 -14.89 9.86 13.96
N MET A 84 -15.81 9.96 13.01
CA MET A 84 -17.16 10.44 13.32
C MET A 84 -17.95 9.30 13.96
N ASP A 85 -18.02 9.31 15.29
CA ASP A 85 -18.92 8.48 16.07
C ASP A 85 -19.80 9.39 16.93
N ASP A 86 -21.10 9.11 17.03
CA ASP A 86 -22.10 10.03 17.59
C ASP A 86 -21.91 10.33 19.10
N ALA A 87 -20.98 9.62 19.77
CA ALA A 87 -20.75 9.70 21.21
C ALA A 87 -19.41 10.34 21.63
N SER A 88 -18.43 10.51 20.74
CA SER A 88 -17.13 11.13 21.09
C SER A 88 -16.30 11.57 19.88
N ASP A 89 -15.71 12.77 19.96
CA ASP A 89 -14.73 13.29 18.99
C ASP A 89 -13.38 12.56 19.13
N GLU A 90 -13.23 11.42 18.45
CA GLU A 90 -11.98 10.68 18.42
C GLU A 90 -11.11 11.05 17.21
N TYR A 91 -9.83 11.34 17.48
CA TYR A 91 -8.82 11.54 16.44
C TYR A 91 -7.80 10.41 16.44
N LYS A 92 -7.48 9.89 15.26
CA LYS A 92 -6.50 8.81 15.06
C LYS A 92 -5.41 9.27 14.11
N ILE A 93 -4.15 9.04 14.49
CA ILE A 93 -3.00 9.28 13.61
C ILE A 93 -2.76 8.01 12.80
N ILE A 94 -2.71 8.15 11.48
CA ILE A 94 -2.44 7.05 10.54
C ILE A 94 -1.13 7.35 9.85
N MET A 95 -0.16 6.44 10.02
CA MET A 95 1.13 6.53 9.37
C MET A 95 1.35 5.31 8.46
N LEU A 96 1.63 5.56 7.19
CA LEU A 96 1.99 4.53 6.23
C LEU A 96 3.48 4.62 5.94
N ASN A 97 4.17 3.49 6.03
CA ASN A 97 5.59 3.38 5.73
C ASN A 97 5.80 2.42 4.57
N LYS A 98 6.49 2.88 3.52
CA LYS A 98 6.90 2.04 2.41
C LYS A 98 7.97 1.07 2.90
N ARG A 99 7.67 -0.23 2.82
CA ARG A 99 8.59 -1.31 3.21
C ARG A 99 8.53 -2.44 2.21
N TYR A 100 9.64 -3.15 2.07
CA TYR A 100 9.64 -4.43 1.38
C TYR A 100 8.92 -5.45 2.25
N LEU A 101 7.86 -6.05 1.69
CA LEU A 101 7.14 -7.15 2.30
C LEU A 101 7.62 -8.45 1.65
N GLY A 102 7.99 -9.42 2.48
CA GLY A 102 8.25 -10.77 2.01
C GLY A 102 6.94 -11.46 1.69
N PHE A 103 6.71 -11.78 0.42
CA PHE A 103 5.53 -12.56 0.01
C PHE A 103 5.91 -14.03 -0.15
N ARG A 104 5.04 -14.92 0.32
CA ARG A 104 5.13 -16.35 -0.01
C ARG A 104 4.43 -16.57 -1.35
N VAL A 105 5.18 -17.00 -2.34
CA VAL A 105 4.64 -17.39 -3.65
C VAL A 105 4.29 -18.88 -3.59
N ILE A 106 3.02 -19.21 -3.82
CA ILE A 106 2.52 -20.58 -3.78
C ILE A 106 2.02 -20.95 -5.18
N LYS A 107 2.53 -22.06 -5.73
CA LYS A 107 2.01 -22.65 -6.97
C LYS A 107 0.99 -23.73 -6.61
N VAL A 108 -0.25 -23.55 -7.05
CA VAL A 108 -1.33 -24.53 -6.83
C VAL A 108 -1.39 -25.50 -8.01
N ASN A 109 -1.64 -26.78 -7.73
CA ASN A 109 -1.88 -27.78 -8.77
C ASN A 109 -3.22 -27.51 -9.47
N ARG A 110 -3.19 -27.39 -10.81
CA ARG A 110 -4.37 -27.14 -11.63
C ARG A 110 -5.47 -28.21 -11.46
N GLU A 111 -5.10 -29.47 -11.25
CA GLU A 111 -6.08 -30.54 -11.06
C GLU A 111 -6.76 -30.46 -9.69
N CYS A 112 -6.05 -29.96 -8.67
CA CYS A 112 -6.66 -29.68 -7.36
C CYS A 112 -7.71 -28.56 -7.47
N VAL A 113 -7.40 -27.50 -8.21
CA VAL A 113 -8.35 -26.40 -8.49
C VAL A 113 -9.59 -26.94 -9.19
N ARG A 114 -9.40 -27.72 -10.27
CA ARG A 114 -10.50 -28.33 -11.02
C ARG A 114 -11.36 -29.26 -10.17
N GLY A 115 -10.74 -30.12 -9.36
CA GLY A 115 -11.44 -31.03 -8.47
C GLY A 115 -12.26 -30.29 -7.41
N LEU A 116 -11.71 -29.22 -6.82
CA LEU A 116 -12.43 -28.38 -5.88
C LEU A 116 -13.63 -27.69 -6.54
N TRP A 117 -13.44 -27.09 -7.72
CA TRP A 117 -14.54 -26.46 -8.45
C TRP A 117 -15.63 -27.47 -8.84
N ALA A 118 -15.26 -28.63 -9.38
CA ALA A 118 -16.21 -29.68 -9.75
C ALA A 118 -17.01 -30.19 -8.55
N GLY A 119 -16.35 -30.44 -7.41
CA GLY A 119 -17.02 -30.83 -6.18
C GLY A 119 -17.99 -29.77 -5.67
N GLN A 120 -17.63 -28.49 -5.80
CA GLN A 120 -18.51 -27.37 -5.46
C GLN A 120 -19.74 -27.31 -6.38
N GLN A 121 -19.57 -27.51 -7.69
CA GLN A 121 -20.71 -27.56 -8.62
C GLN A 121 -21.63 -28.73 -8.30
N GLN A 122 -21.07 -29.91 -8.06
CA GLN A 122 -21.85 -31.09 -7.75
C GLN A 122 -22.64 -30.90 -6.45
N GLU A 123 -22.05 -30.30 -5.43
CA GLU A 123 -22.72 -30.14 -4.15
C GLU A 123 -23.76 -28.99 -4.17
N LEU A 124 -23.45 -27.84 -4.77
CA LEU A 124 -24.34 -26.67 -4.80
C LEU A 124 -25.41 -26.74 -5.89
N VAL A 125 -25.02 -27.15 -7.09
CA VAL A 125 -25.90 -27.12 -8.26
C VAL A 125 -26.64 -28.44 -8.40
N PHE A 126 -25.92 -29.56 -8.35
CA PHE A 126 -26.52 -30.88 -8.57
C PHE A 126 -27.26 -31.39 -7.33
N LEU A 127 -26.60 -31.45 -6.17
CA LEU A 127 -27.20 -31.91 -4.91
C LEU A 127 -28.05 -30.83 -4.22
N ARG A 128 -27.93 -29.57 -4.64
CA ARG A 128 -28.65 -28.42 -4.05
C ARG A 128 -28.49 -28.34 -2.53
N ASN A 129 -27.28 -28.59 -2.02
CA ASN A 129 -27.02 -28.47 -0.59
C ASN A 129 -27.17 -27.02 -0.12
N ARG A 130 -28.09 -26.78 0.82
CA ARG A 130 -28.42 -25.44 1.36
C ARG A 130 -27.82 -25.16 2.74
N ASN A 131 -26.97 -26.03 3.26
CA ASN A 131 -26.38 -25.84 4.58
C ASN A 131 -25.52 -24.55 4.61
N PRO A 132 -25.80 -23.58 5.50
CA PRO A 132 -25.01 -22.36 5.61
C PRO A 132 -23.63 -22.57 6.26
N GLU A 133 -23.43 -23.63 7.06
CA GLU A 133 -22.13 -24.04 7.64
C GLU A 133 -21.23 -24.75 6.62
N ARG A 134 -21.63 -24.74 5.34
CA ARG A 134 -21.00 -25.47 4.26
C ARG A 134 -19.63 -24.91 3.95
N GLY A 135 -18.65 -25.80 3.95
CA GLY A 135 -17.31 -25.49 3.50
C GLY A 135 -16.69 -24.46 4.42
N SER A 136 -16.41 -24.88 5.67
CA SER A 136 -15.58 -24.11 6.58
C SER A 136 -14.47 -23.47 5.77
N ILE A 137 -14.50 -22.15 5.72
CA ILE A 137 -13.52 -21.30 5.03
C ILE A 137 -12.10 -21.59 5.54
N GLN A 138 -12.02 -22.27 6.69
CA GLN A 138 -10.82 -22.73 7.37
C GLN A 138 -10.48 -24.21 7.12
N ASN A 139 -11.34 -24.97 6.45
CA ASN A 139 -11.09 -26.37 6.12
C ASN A 139 -10.29 -26.48 4.80
N ALA A 140 -9.20 -27.26 4.84
CA ALA A 140 -8.19 -27.36 3.79
C ALA A 140 -7.40 -26.04 3.51
N LYS A 141 -6.84 -25.42 4.57
CA LYS A 141 -5.94 -24.26 4.45
C LYS A 141 -4.76 -24.52 3.50
N GLN A 142 -4.26 -25.76 3.49
CA GLN A 142 -3.15 -26.21 2.64
C GLN A 142 -3.50 -26.15 1.15
N ALA A 143 -4.77 -26.38 0.81
CA ALA A 143 -5.27 -26.30 -0.55
C ALA A 143 -5.76 -24.89 -0.93
N LEU A 144 -5.65 -23.90 -0.03
CA LEU A 144 -6.13 -22.53 -0.26
C LEU A 144 -7.60 -22.49 -0.74
N ARG A 145 -8.45 -23.38 -0.21
CA ARG A 145 -9.83 -23.59 -0.67
C ARG A 145 -10.64 -22.29 -0.76
N ASN A 146 -10.46 -21.39 0.21
CA ASN A 146 -11.13 -20.09 0.22
C ASN A 146 -10.75 -19.23 -1.02
N MET A 147 -9.45 -19.11 -1.30
CA MET A 147 -8.95 -18.38 -2.49
C MET A 147 -9.39 -19.03 -3.80
N ILE A 148 -9.41 -20.37 -3.85
CA ILE A 148 -9.85 -21.11 -5.04
C ILE A 148 -11.35 -20.93 -5.26
N ASN A 149 -12.16 -20.92 -4.20
CA ASN A 149 -13.60 -20.70 -4.32
C ASN A 149 -13.94 -19.26 -4.71
N SER A 150 -13.24 -18.26 -4.15
CA SER A 150 -13.47 -16.85 -4.51
C SER A 150 -13.06 -16.53 -5.96
N SER A 151 -12.20 -17.34 -6.56
CA SER A 151 -11.84 -17.22 -8.00
C SER A 151 -12.82 -17.92 -8.96
N CYS A 152 -13.84 -18.60 -8.44
CA CYS A 152 -14.87 -19.21 -9.27
C CYS A 152 -15.94 -18.16 -9.67
N ASP A 153 -16.53 -18.33 -10.85
CA ASP A 153 -17.64 -17.50 -11.28
C ASP A 153 -18.90 -17.75 -10.43
N GLN A 154 -19.77 -16.75 -10.39
CA GLN A 154 -21.12 -16.91 -9.84
C GLN A 154 -21.89 -17.98 -10.65
N PRO A 155 -22.72 -18.82 -10.03
CA PRO A 155 -23.26 -18.72 -8.65
C PRO A 155 -22.46 -19.50 -7.59
N ILE A 156 -21.34 -20.12 -7.95
CA ILE A 156 -20.58 -21.02 -7.08
C ILE A 156 -19.54 -20.25 -6.25
N GLY A 157 -18.84 -19.31 -6.89
CA GLY A 157 -17.85 -18.46 -6.24
C GLY A 157 -18.40 -17.11 -5.79
N TYR A 158 -17.53 -16.36 -5.12
CA TYR A 158 -17.78 -15.03 -4.60
C TYR A 158 -16.54 -14.16 -4.87
N PRO A 159 -16.37 -13.63 -6.09
CA PRO A 159 -15.21 -12.81 -6.41
C PRO A 159 -15.21 -11.54 -5.56
N ILE A 160 -14.16 -11.37 -4.75
CA ILE A 160 -13.96 -10.17 -3.92
C ILE A 160 -13.44 -9.01 -4.78
N TYR A 161 -12.54 -9.30 -5.70
CA TYR A 161 -11.95 -8.33 -6.63
C TYR A 161 -11.35 -9.06 -7.83
N VAL A 162 -11.65 -8.59 -9.04
CA VAL A 162 -11.05 -9.11 -10.28
C VAL A 162 -10.13 -8.03 -10.81
N SER A 163 -8.82 -8.22 -10.62
CA SER A 163 -7.83 -7.33 -11.24
C SER A 163 -7.72 -7.63 -12.74
N PRO A 164 -7.50 -6.62 -13.60
CA PRO A 164 -7.02 -6.86 -14.96
C PRO A 164 -5.77 -7.74 -14.93
N LEU A 165 -5.61 -8.61 -15.93
CA LEU A 165 -4.40 -9.40 -16.09
C LEU A 165 -3.23 -8.47 -16.44
N THR A 166 -2.51 -8.02 -15.42
CA THR A 166 -1.25 -7.28 -15.60
C THR A 166 -0.11 -8.25 -15.85
N THR A 167 0.62 -8.03 -16.95
CA THR A 167 1.92 -8.69 -17.18
C THR A 167 2.88 -8.31 -16.05
N SER A 168 3.70 -9.25 -15.59
CA SER A 168 4.63 -8.99 -14.50
C SER A 168 5.62 -7.87 -14.87
N TYR A 169 5.77 -6.88 -14.00
CA TYR A 169 6.82 -5.85 -14.07
C TYR A 169 8.22 -6.40 -13.71
N ALA A 170 8.39 -7.73 -13.75
CA ALA A 170 9.63 -8.40 -13.39
C ALA A 170 10.81 -7.91 -14.26
N GLY A 171 10.56 -7.63 -15.55
CA GLY A 171 11.58 -7.14 -16.48
C GLY A 171 12.05 -5.70 -16.23
N SER A 172 11.22 -4.86 -15.60
CA SER A 172 11.59 -3.47 -15.24
C SER A 172 12.15 -3.34 -13.82
N HIS A 173 12.07 -4.40 -13.01
CA HIS A 173 12.50 -4.34 -11.62
C HIS A 173 14.05 -4.33 -11.53
N PRO A 174 14.67 -3.30 -10.91
CA PRO A 174 16.14 -3.15 -10.90
C PRO A 174 16.88 -4.36 -10.35
N GLN A 175 16.38 -4.95 -9.26
CA GLN A 175 16.98 -6.11 -8.61
C GLN A 175 16.87 -7.41 -9.44
N LEU A 176 15.79 -7.56 -10.23
CA LEU A 176 15.65 -8.73 -11.11
C LEU A 176 16.50 -8.53 -12.36
N ARG A 177 16.59 -7.29 -12.86
CA ARG A 177 17.45 -6.93 -13.99
C ARG A 177 18.94 -7.14 -13.68
N SER A 178 19.38 -6.93 -12.43
CA SER A 178 20.75 -7.24 -12.02
C SER A 178 21.04 -8.75 -11.96
N LEU A 179 20.03 -9.57 -11.69
CA LEU A 179 20.18 -11.03 -11.58
C LEU A 179 19.99 -11.75 -12.92
N TRP A 180 18.99 -11.37 -13.71
CA TRP A 180 18.57 -12.07 -14.93
C TRP A 180 18.92 -11.31 -16.22
N GLY A 181 19.49 -10.12 -16.11
CA GLY A 181 19.68 -9.23 -17.26
C GLY A 181 18.38 -8.55 -17.68
N GLY A 182 18.49 -7.54 -18.55
CA GLY A 182 17.31 -6.92 -19.17
C GLY A 182 16.61 -7.88 -20.13
N PRO A 183 15.42 -7.53 -20.63
CA PRO A 183 14.78 -8.30 -21.69
C PRO A 183 15.71 -8.45 -22.89
N VAL A 184 15.60 -9.59 -23.59
CA VAL A 184 16.35 -9.86 -24.83
C VAL A 184 15.94 -8.79 -25.85
N SER A 185 16.82 -7.82 -26.06
CA SER A 185 16.65 -6.75 -27.04
C SER A 185 17.91 -6.67 -27.90
N LEU A 186 17.75 -6.27 -29.16
CA LEU A 186 18.88 -6.11 -30.08
C LEU A 186 19.94 -5.16 -29.52
N HIS A 187 19.51 -4.11 -28.80
CA HIS A 187 20.40 -3.18 -28.11
C HIS A 187 21.19 -3.83 -26.97
N ASN A 188 20.54 -4.67 -26.14
CA ASN A 188 21.23 -5.37 -25.06
C ASN A 188 22.20 -6.43 -25.60
N ILE A 189 21.86 -7.08 -26.71
CA ILE A 189 22.73 -8.04 -27.39
C ILE A 189 23.95 -7.31 -27.98
N SER A 190 23.74 -6.20 -28.71
CA SER A 190 24.85 -5.42 -29.27
C SER A 190 25.75 -4.85 -28.18
N ALA A 191 25.18 -4.33 -27.10
CA ALA A 191 25.93 -3.84 -25.95
C ALA A 191 26.75 -4.95 -25.27
N TRP A 192 26.20 -6.17 -25.17
CA TRP A 192 26.92 -7.33 -24.65
C TRP A 192 28.09 -7.74 -25.55
N PHE A 193 27.91 -7.76 -26.87
CA PHE A 193 29.00 -8.03 -27.82
C PHE A 193 30.11 -6.98 -27.73
N ILE A 194 29.77 -5.69 -27.71
CA ILE A 194 30.75 -4.60 -27.57
C ILE A 194 31.53 -4.75 -26.26
N ARG A 195 30.83 -4.97 -25.16
CA ARG A 195 31.43 -5.09 -23.82
C ARG A 195 32.28 -6.37 -23.66
N SER A 196 32.02 -7.40 -24.46
CA SER A 196 32.83 -8.63 -24.50
C SER A 196 34.01 -8.53 -25.48
N TRP A 197 33.99 -7.54 -26.38
CA TRP A 197 35.07 -7.23 -27.31
C TRP A 197 36.10 -6.24 -26.71
N GLU A 198 35.65 -5.38 -25.79
CA GLU A 198 36.51 -4.44 -25.03
C GLU A 198 37.21 -5.08 -23.81
N ARG A 199 37.13 -6.40 -23.66
CA ARG A 199 37.74 -7.16 -22.56
C ARG A 199 38.77 -8.14 -23.09
#